data_AF-A0A7R9M4Y2-F1
#
_entry.id   AF-A0A7R9M4Y2-F1
#
_cell.length_a   1.000
_cell.length_b   1.000
_cell.length_c   1.000
_cell.angle_alpha   90.00
_cell.angle_beta   90.00
_cell.angle_gamma   90.00
#
_symmetry.space_group_name_H-M   'P 1'
#
loop_
_entity.id
_entity.type
_entity.pdbx_description
1 polymer ?
#
loop_
_entity_poly.entity_id
_entity_poly.type
_entity_poly.pdbx_seq_one_letter_code
_entity_poly.pdbx_strand_id
1 'polypeptide(L)' 'MAKNNSRQTGGQQCPLHKVIMVGSGGVGKSALTLQFMYDEFIEDYEPTKADSYRKKVVLDGDEVQIDIL' A
#
# COMPACT_ATOMS: atom_id res chain seq x y z
N MET A 1 46.61 12.41 -0.29
CA MET A 1 46.12 11.59 0.83
C MET A 1 44.74 12.08 1.24
N ALA A 2 43.85 11.13 1.54
CA ALA A 2 42.52 11.24 2.17
C ALA A 2 41.39 12.01 1.43
N LYS A 3 40.50 11.21 0.81
CA LYS A 3 39.12 11.53 0.42
C LYS A 3 38.28 11.79 1.68
N ASN A 4 37.47 12.85 1.71
CA ASN A 4 36.54 13.10 2.81
C ASN A 4 35.13 12.57 2.48
N ASN A 5 34.48 12.12 3.55
CA ASN A 5 33.60 10.98 3.62
C ASN A 5 32.19 11.20 3.06
N SER A 6 31.56 10.09 2.70
CA SER A 6 30.19 9.86 2.25
C SER A 6 29.12 10.69 2.99
N ARG A 7 28.27 11.38 2.21
CA ARG A 7 26.90 11.65 2.66
C ARG A 7 26.21 10.29 2.76
N GLN A 8 26.07 9.78 3.98
CA GLN A 8 25.10 8.74 4.28
C GLN A 8 23.72 9.32 3.98
N THR A 9 23.16 9.03 2.81
CA THR A 9 21.72 9.15 2.59
C THR A 9 21.07 8.05 3.41
N GLY A 10 20.75 8.34 4.68
CA GLY A 10 19.85 7.49 5.45
C GLY A 10 18.57 7.38 4.64
N GLY A 11 18.25 6.19 4.14
CA GLY A 11 17.08 5.97 3.31
C GLY A 11 15.86 6.47 4.06
N GLN A 12 15.18 7.48 3.49
CA GLN A 12 13.96 8.03 4.07
C GLN A 12 12.94 6.89 4.14
N GLN A 13 12.68 6.41 5.35
CA GLN A 13 11.84 5.24 5.56
C GLN A 13 10.39 5.67 5.39
N CYS A 14 9.81 5.33 4.24
CA CYS A 14 8.42 5.60 3.89
C CYS A 14 7.51 4.89 4.91
N PRO A 15 6.72 5.61 5.72
CA PRO A 15 5.94 5.00 6.81
C PRO A 15 4.98 3.93 6.30
N LEU A 16 5.00 2.75 6.94
CA LEU A 16 4.14 1.62 6.60
C LEU A 16 2.93 1.56 7.54
N HIS A 17 1.73 1.63 6.98
CA HIS A 17 0.46 1.49 7.70
C HIS A 17 -0.21 0.17 7.31
N LYS A 18 -0.53 -0.66 8.32
CA LYS A 18 -1.26 -1.92 8.13
C LYS A 18 -2.75 -1.70 8.38
N VAL A 19 -3.58 -2.12 7.44
CA VAL A 19 -5.04 -1.98 7.47
C VAL A 19 -5.65 -3.36 7.31
N ILE A 20 -6.72 -3.63 8.07
CA ILE A 20 -7.49 -4.88 7.97
C ILE A 20 -8.94 -4.52 7.68
N MET A 21 -9.54 -5.20 6.70
CA MET A 21 -10.94 -5.00 6.34
C MET A 21 -11.85 -5.98 7.10
N VAL A 22 -12.79 -5.46 7.90
CA VAL A 22 -13.73 -6.29 8.68
C VAL A 22 -15.18 -6.03 8.29
N GLY A 23 -16.02 -7.07 8.36
CA GLY A 23 -17.45 -6.98 8.06
C GLY A 23 -18.03 -8.29 7.49
N SER A 24 -19.35 -8.37 7.45
CA SER A 24 -20.10 -9.54 6.98
C SER A 24 -19.74 -9.99 5.55
N GLY A 25 -20.08 -11.22 5.18
CA GLY A 25 -19.92 -11.72 3.82
C GLY A 25 -20.69 -10.87 2.80
N GLY A 26 -20.13 -10.68 1.60
CA GLY A 26 -20.81 -9.98 0.50
C GLY A 26 -20.90 -8.45 0.60
N VAL A 27 -20.43 -7.81 1.67
CA VAL A 27 -20.53 -6.34 1.85
C VAL A 27 -19.57 -5.50 0.99
N GLY A 28 -18.80 -6.13 0.11
CA GLY A 28 -17.92 -5.40 -0.83
C GLY A 28 -16.51 -5.04 -0.32
N LYS A 29 -16.02 -5.67 0.76
CA LYS A 29 -14.65 -5.42 1.29
C LYS A 29 -13.57 -5.57 0.21
N SER A 30 -13.58 -6.70 -0.50
CA SER A 30 -12.64 -6.97 -1.59
C SER A 30 -12.81 -5.98 -2.73
N ALA A 31 -14.05 -5.64 -3.09
CA ALA A 31 -14.32 -4.67 -4.15
C ALA A 31 -13.72 -3.28 -3.80
N LEU A 32 -13.86 -2.83 -2.56
CA LEU A 32 -13.29 -1.57 -2.09
C LEU A 32 -11.75 -1.61 -2.06
N THR A 33 -11.16 -2.72 -1.58
CA THR A 33 -9.70 -2.91 -1.61
C THR A 33 -9.15 -2.86 -3.04
N LEU A 34 -9.78 -3.55 -3.98
CA LEU A 34 -9.34 -3.60 -5.38
C LEU A 34 -9.54 -2.25 -6.07
N GLN A 35 -10.67 -1.59 -5.83
CA GLN A 35 -10.92 -0.25 -6.34
C GLN A 35 -9.86 0.74 -5.86
N PHE A 36 -9.50 0.68 -4.57
CA PHE A 36 -8.41 1.49 -4.03
C PHE A 36 -7.06 1.14 -4.66
N MET A 37 -6.79 -0.14 -4.98
CA MET A 37 -5.52 -0.56 -5.56
C MET A 37 -5.34 -0.07 -7.01
N TYR A 38 -6.38 -0.24 -7.83
CA TYR A 38 -6.31 -0.04 -9.27
C TYR A 38 -6.90 1.29 -9.76
N ASP A 39 -7.51 2.07 -8.86
CA ASP A 39 -8.21 3.32 -9.18
C ASP A 39 -9.36 3.13 -10.21
N GLU A 40 -9.86 1.89 -10.33
CA GLU A 40 -10.96 1.48 -11.20
C GLU A 40 -11.82 0.42 -10.51
N PHE A 41 -13.11 0.40 -10.81
CA PHE A 41 -14.00 -0.65 -10.32
C PHE A 41 -13.94 -1.89 -11.23
N ILE A 42 -13.45 -3.01 -10.68
CA ILE A 42 -13.36 -4.29 -11.40
C ILE A 42 -14.62 -5.10 -11.13
N GLU A 43 -15.46 -5.29 -12.15
CA GLU A 43 -16.69 -6.09 -12.05
C GLU A 43 -16.40 -7.59 -11.98
N ASP A 44 -15.51 -8.07 -12.84
CA ASP A 44 -15.12 -9.48 -12.93
C ASP A 44 -13.76 -9.69 -12.26
N TYR A 45 -13.76 -9.79 -10.93
CA TYR A 45 -12.55 -10.13 -10.20
C TYR A 45 -12.33 -11.65 -10.15
N GLU A 46 -11.30 -12.13 -10.84
CA GLU A 46 -10.78 -13.50 -10.70
C GLU A 46 -9.96 -13.62 -9.40
N PRO A 47 -10.43 -14.37 -8.38
CA PRO A 47 -9.75 -14.46 -7.09
C PRO A 47 -8.36 -15.07 -7.23
N THR A 48 -7.33 -14.23 -7.21
CA THR A 48 -5.93 -14.69 -7.20
C THR A 48 -5.25 -14.24 -5.90
N LYS A 49 -5.38 -15.08 -4.87
CA LYS A 49 -4.31 -15.53 -3.95
C LYS A 49 -3.31 -14.50 -3.35
N ALA A 50 -3.68 -13.23 -3.17
CA ALA A 50 -2.82 -12.28 -2.47
C ALA A 50 -3.15 -12.26 -0.97
N ASP A 51 -2.17 -12.60 -0.12
CA ASP A 51 -2.32 -12.54 1.35
C ASP A 51 -2.42 -11.10 1.87
N SER A 52 -1.99 -10.13 1.04
CA SER A 52 -2.08 -8.69 1.30
C SER A 52 -1.90 -7.90 0.00
N TYR A 53 -2.37 -6.66 -0.01
CA TYR A 53 -2.18 -5.70 -1.09
C TYR A 53 -1.41 -4.48 -0.60
N ARG A 54 -0.44 -3.98 -1.39
CA ARG A 54 0.33 -2.78 -1.02
C ARG A 54 0.23 -1.68 -2.06
N LYS A 55 -0.06 -0.46 -1.61
CA LYS A 55 -0.06 0.75 -2.43
C LYS A 55 0.73 1.85 -1.75
N LYS A 56 1.58 2.52 -2.53
CA LYS A 56 2.16 3.81 -2.11
C LYS A 56 1.18 4.91 -2.44
N VAL A 57 0.94 5.79 -1.47
CA VAL A 57 0.05 6.94 -1.63
C VAL A 57 0.70 8.18 -1.02
N VAL A 58 0.24 9.34 -1.46
CA VAL A 58 0.58 10.62 -0.81
C VAL A 58 -0.54 10.94 0.16
N LEU A 59 -0.23 10.99 1.46
CA LEU A 59 -1.14 11.44 2.52
C LEU A 59 -0.57 12.71 3.12
N ASP A 60 -1.34 13.80 3.13
CA ASP A 60 -0.95 15.10 3.69
C ASP A 60 0.39 15.66 3.16
N GLY A 61 0.76 15.28 1.93
CA GLY A 61 2.00 15.70 1.27
C GLY A 61 3.18 14.74 1.46
N ASP A 62 3.05 13.70 2.30
CA ASP A 62 4.09 12.71 2.55
C ASP A 62 3.80 11.39 1.81
N GLU A 63 4.83 10.79 1.20
CA GLU A 63 4.73 9.43 0.68
C GLU A 63 4.66 8.42 1.83
N VAL A 64 3.62 7.60 1.81
CA VAL A 64 3.42 6.49 2.74
C VAL A 64 3.10 5.21 1.99
N GLN A 65 3.29 4.07 2.65
CA GLN A 65 2.92 2.76 2.15
C GLN A 65 1.76 2.18 2.96
N ILE A 66 0.70 1.75 2.29
CA ILE A 66 -0.45 1.07 2.89
C ILE A 66 -0.37 -0.43 2.55
N ASP A 67 -0.57 -1.29 3.55
CA ASP A 67 -0.60 -2.75 3.46
C ASP A 67 -1.95 -3.25 3.96
N ILE A 68 -2.80 -3.72 3.04
CA ILE A 68 -4.18 -4.14 3.32
C ILE A 68 -4.24 -5.66 3.36
N LEU A 69 -4.74 -6.21 4.46
CA LEU A 69 -5.08 -7.63 4.63
C LEU A 69 -6.60 -7.84 4.55
#